data_AF-A0A447KZI7-F1
#
_entry.id   AF-A0A447KZI7-F1
#
_cell.length_a   1.000
_cell.length_b   1.000
_cell.length_c   1.000
_cell.angle_alpha   90.00
_cell.angle_beta   90.00
_cell.angle_gamma   90.00
#
_symmetry.space_group_name_H-M   'P 1'
#
loop_
_entity.id
_entity.type
_entity.pdbx_description
1 polymer ?
#
loop_
_entity_poly.entity_id
_entity_poly.type
_entity_poly.pdbx_seq_one_letter_code
_entity_poly.pdbx_strand_id
1 'polypeptide(L)'
;MEYVGQVVAVVAADDAETAWRAAQAIKVSYQPLPAQLDVRNALAQGDVVQESHCHRRGDAAAALARARHRLQGELQVGGQEHFYLETQMPR
;
A
#
# COMPACT_ATOMS: atom_id res chain seq x y z
N MET A 1 12.37 8.24 3.27
CA MET A 1 11.98 7.70 1.94
C MET A 1 11.38 6.36 2.27
N GLU A 2 10.06 6.25 2.12
CA GLU A 2 9.30 5.17 2.74
C GLU A 2 8.93 4.07 1.74
N TYR A 3 8.84 4.41 0.44
CA TYR A 3 8.49 3.48 -0.61
C TYR A 3 9.14 3.83 -1.95
N VAL A 4 9.22 2.84 -2.84
CA VAL A 4 9.72 3.00 -4.21
C VAL A 4 8.69 3.79 -5.03
N GLY A 5 9.12 4.85 -5.70
CA GLY A 5 8.25 5.75 -6.47
C GLY A 5 7.84 7.02 -5.74
N GLN A 6 8.26 7.20 -4.47
CA GLN A 6 8.09 8.46 -3.76
C GLN A 6 8.86 9.59 -4.47
N VAL A 7 8.18 10.71 -4.75
CA VAL A 7 8.79 11.87 -5.42
C VAL A 7 9.82 12.54 -4.49
N VAL A 8 11.04 12.73 -4.98
CA VAL A 8 12.16 13.35 -4.23
C VAL A 8 12.57 14.72 -4.77
N ALA A 9 12.32 14.97 -6.04
CA ALA A 9 12.66 16.21 -6.73
C ALA A 9 11.70 16.41 -7.92
N VAL A 10 11.52 17.67 -8.32
CA VAL A 10 10.77 18.06 -9.51
C VAL A 10 11.67 18.98 -10.35
N VAL A 11 11.67 18.79 -11.66
CA VAL A 11 12.44 19.60 -12.59
C VAL A 11 11.48 20.41 -13.46
N ALA A 12 11.72 21.71 -13.54
CA ALA A 12 11.06 22.61 -14.48
C ALA A 12 12.05 23.02 -15.57
N ALA A 13 11.59 23.03 -16.82
CA ALA A 13 12.33 23.48 -17.99
C ALA A 13 11.35 24.06 -19.03
N ASP A 14 11.87 24.70 -20.07
CA ASP A 14 11.06 25.31 -21.13
C ASP A 14 10.30 24.26 -21.98
N ASP A 15 10.78 23.00 -21.99
CA ASP A 15 10.14 21.88 -22.68
C ASP A 15 10.26 20.56 -21.89
N ALA A 16 9.37 19.61 -22.21
CA ALA A 16 9.25 18.35 -21.50
C ALA A 16 10.47 17.42 -21.68
N GLU A 17 11.12 17.45 -22.85
CA GLU A 17 12.28 16.60 -23.12
C GLU A 17 13.49 17.05 -22.29
N THR A 18 13.71 18.36 -22.20
CA THR A 18 14.76 18.94 -21.35
C THR A 18 14.51 18.62 -19.87
N ALA A 19 13.26 18.80 -19.38
CA ALA A 19 12.90 18.45 -18.00
C ALA A 19 13.16 16.96 -17.71
N TRP A 20 12.78 16.07 -18.63
CA TRP A 20 12.96 14.62 -18.49
C TRP A 20 14.43 14.19 -18.47
N ARG A 21 15.26 14.76 -19.36
CA ARG A 21 16.71 14.50 -19.40
C ARG A 21 17.40 15.01 -18.13
N ALA A 22 17.05 16.21 -17.68
CA ALA A 22 17.60 16.80 -16.45
C ALA A 22 17.18 16.00 -15.21
N ALA A 23 15.94 15.53 -15.13
CA ALA A 23 15.48 14.67 -14.04
C ALA A 23 16.27 13.35 -13.96
N GLN A 24 16.58 12.72 -15.10
CA GLN A 24 17.40 11.50 -15.15
C GLN A 24 18.87 11.71 -14.77
N ALA A 25 19.39 12.94 -14.89
CA ALA A 25 20.75 13.26 -14.51
C ALA A 25 20.93 13.42 -12.99
N ILE A 26 19.84 13.51 -12.23
CA ILE A 26 19.87 13.66 -10.77
C ILE A 26 20.46 12.40 -10.13
N LYS A 27 21.50 12.58 -9.31
CA LYS A 27 22.09 11.52 -8.49
C LYS A 27 21.62 11.70 -7.06
N VAL A 28 21.00 10.67 -6.50
CA VAL A 28 20.56 10.65 -5.10
C VAL A 28 21.31 9.55 -4.36
N SER A 29 21.88 9.89 -3.20
CA SER A 29 22.52 8.93 -2.31
C SER A 29 21.56 8.55 -1.21
N TYR A 30 21.43 7.25 -0.94
CA TYR A 30 20.56 6.71 0.08
C TYR A 30 21.35 5.88 1.08
N GLN A 31 20.94 5.91 2.35
CA GLN A 31 21.31 4.92 3.34
C GLN A 31 20.15 3.93 3.49
N PRO A 32 20.32 2.65 3.13
CA PRO A 32 19.25 1.67 3.29
C PRO A 32 18.89 1.47 4.76
N LEU A 33 17.59 1.42 5.04
CA LEU A 33 17.02 1.03 6.33
C LEU A 33 16.16 -0.24 6.13
N PRO A 34 15.93 -1.05 7.17
CA PRO A 34 15.03 -2.20 7.08
C PRO A 34 13.63 -1.77 6.63
N ALA A 35 13.10 -2.43 5.60
CA ALA A 35 11.77 -2.15 5.06
C ALA A 35 10.76 -3.21 5.50
N GLN A 36 9.54 -2.78 5.80
CA GLN A 36 8.44 -3.65 6.15
C GLN A 36 7.53 -3.85 4.93
N LEU A 37 7.59 -5.03 4.30
CA LEU A 37 6.93 -5.31 3.01
C LEU A 37 5.82 -6.36 3.09
N ASP A 38 5.65 -7.01 4.25
CA ASP A 38 4.68 -8.10 4.44
C ASP A 38 3.63 -7.73 5.49
N VAL A 39 2.35 -7.89 5.11
CA VAL A 39 1.20 -7.51 5.95
C VAL A 39 1.09 -8.39 7.19
N ARG A 40 1.41 -9.69 7.10
CA ARG A 40 1.33 -10.62 8.24
C ARG A 40 2.40 -10.28 9.27
N ASN A 41 3.61 -9.98 8.80
CA ASN A 41 4.70 -9.55 9.66
C ASN A 41 4.41 -8.20 10.32
N ALA A 42 3.76 -7.26 9.61
CA ALA A 42 3.41 -5.95 10.15
C ALA A 42 2.36 -6.08 11.25
N LEU A 43 1.32 -6.88 10.99
CA LEU A 43 0.29 -7.18 11.98
C LEU A 43 0.86 -7.84 13.24
N ALA A 44 1.80 -8.79 13.08
CA ALA A 44 2.44 -9.47 14.20
C ALA A 44 3.29 -8.52 15.07
N GLN A 45 3.82 -7.45 14.50
CA GLN A 45 4.62 -6.43 15.20
C GLN A 45 3.76 -5.30 15.78
N GLY A 46 2.46 -5.27 15.49
CA GLY A 46 1.57 -4.18 15.90
C GLY A 46 1.73 -2.92 15.03
N ASP A 47 2.37 -3.04 13.88
CA ASP A 47 2.54 -1.95 12.92
C ASP A 47 1.23 -1.72 12.17
N VAL A 48 0.36 -0.91 12.75
CA VAL A 48 -0.96 -0.57 12.20
C VAL A 48 -1.04 0.92 11.84
N VAL A 49 -1.67 1.22 10.71
CA VAL A 49 -1.92 2.62 10.28
C VAL A 49 -3.02 3.26 11.11
N GLN A 50 -4.01 2.48 11.54
CA GLN A 50 -5.15 2.92 12.34
C GLN A 50 -5.63 1.78 13.24
N GLU A 51 -6.34 2.14 14.31
CA GLU A 51 -7.04 1.19 15.17
C GLU A 51 -8.04 0.31 14.41
N SER A 52 -8.19 -0.94 14.89
CA SER A 52 -9.10 -1.90 14.30
C SER A 52 -10.56 -1.49 14.48
N HIS A 53 -11.26 -1.36 13.36
CA HIS A 53 -12.70 -1.13 13.36
C HIS A 53 -13.46 -2.46 13.46
N CYS A 54 -14.37 -2.57 14.44
CA CYS A 54 -15.12 -3.80 14.71
C CYS A 54 -16.62 -3.58 14.60
N HIS A 55 -17.29 -4.42 13.80
CA HIS A 55 -18.74 -4.53 13.76
C HIS A 55 -19.19 -5.80 14.46
N ARG A 56 -20.17 -5.69 15.36
CA ARG A 56 -20.74 -6.82 16.09
C ARG A 56 -22.26 -6.71 16.13
N ARG A 57 -22.93 -7.84 15.91
CA ARG A 57 -24.39 -7.94 16.04
C ARG A 57 -24.78 -9.30 16.62
N GLY A 58 -25.53 -9.30 17.72
CA GLY A 58 -25.93 -10.50 18.43
C GLY A 58 -24.75 -11.25 19.08
N ASP A 59 -24.99 -12.52 19.42
CA ASP A 59 -24.00 -13.40 20.04
C ASP A 59 -23.49 -14.45 19.04
N ALA A 60 -22.38 -14.12 18.38
CA ALA A 60 -21.73 -15.01 17.42
C ALA A 60 -21.18 -16.28 18.10
N ALA A 61 -20.72 -16.20 19.35
CA ALA A 61 -20.12 -17.34 20.05
C ALA A 61 -21.17 -18.43 20.34
N ALA A 62 -22.33 -18.04 20.87
CA ALA A 62 -23.44 -18.96 21.10
C ALA A 62 -24.00 -19.54 19.79
N ALA A 63 -24.10 -18.72 18.74
CA ALA A 63 -24.58 -19.16 17.43
C ALA A 63 -23.64 -20.19 16.77
N LEU A 64 -22.33 -19.98 16.89
CA LEU A 64 -21.33 -20.95 16.43
C LEU A 64 -21.40 -22.23 17.28
N ALA A 65 -21.55 -22.14 18.60
CA ALA A 65 -21.60 -23.30 19.51
C ALA A 65 -22.68 -24.32 19.14
N ARG A 66 -23.84 -23.84 18.67
CA ARG A 66 -24.97 -24.67 18.25
C ARG A 66 -24.96 -25.08 16.77
N ALA A 67 -23.99 -24.63 15.97
CA ALA A 67 -23.99 -24.88 14.54
C ALA A 67 -23.61 -26.34 14.22
N ARG A 68 -24.41 -26.99 13.35
CA ARG A 68 -24.16 -28.38 12.91
C ARG A 68 -22.85 -28.54 12.14
N HIS A 69 -22.46 -27.51 11.38
CA HIS A 69 -21.25 -27.50 10.57
C HIS A 69 -20.45 -26.23 10.85
N ARG A 70 -19.12 -26.37 10.88
CA ARG A 70 -18.16 -25.28 11.05
C ARG A 70 -17.06 -25.43 10.02
N LEU A 71 -16.71 -24.32 9.39
CA LEU A 71 -15.64 -24.24 8.39
C LEU A 71 -14.73 -23.08 8.78
N GLN A 72 -13.43 -23.26 8.55
CA GLN A 72 -12.42 -22.23 8.75
C GLN A 72 -11.48 -22.25 7.53
N GLY A 73 -11.09 -21.08 7.07
CA GLY A 73 -10.17 -20.91 5.96
C GLY A 73 -9.65 -19.49 5.90
N GLU A 74 -8.63 -19.29 5.08
CA GLU A 74 -8.03 -17.99 4.80
C GLU A 74 -8.09 -17.72 3.29
N LEU A 75 -8.25 -16.45 2.92
CA LEU A 75 -8.18 -15.98 1.55
C LEU A 75 -7.20 -14.80 1.50
N GLN A 76 -6.37 -14.78 0.46
CA GLN A 76 -5.55 -13.62 0.11
C GLN A 76 -6.04 -13.06 -1.21
N VAL A 77 -6.19 -11.74 -1.26
CA VAL A 77 -6.59 -11.01 -2.47
C VAL A 77 -5.46 -10.03 -2.79
N GLY A 78 -4.99 -10.06 -4.03
CA GLY A 78 -3.91 -9.21 -4.50
C GLY A 78 -4.35 -7.77 -4.78
N GLY A 79 -3.37 -6.91 -5.06
CA GLY A 79 -3.62 -5.56 -5.56
C GLY A 79 -4.06 -5.54 -7.02
N GLN A 80 -4.54 -4.38 -7.46
CA GLN A 80 -4.95 -4.13 -8.84
C GLN A 80 -4.52 -2.73 -9.25
N GLU A 81 -4.01 -2.59 -10.46
CA GLU A 81 -3.77 -1.28 -11.07
C GLU A 81 -5.02 -0.78 -11.77
N HIS A 82 -5.29 0.52 -11.65
CA HIS A 82 -6.47 1.15 -12.26
C HIS A 82 -6.40 1.13 -13.79
N PHE A 83 -5.20 1.31 -14.34
CA PHE A 83 -4.94 1.28 -15.78
C PHE A 83 -5.84 2.21 -16.61
N TYR A 84 -5.99 3.46 -16.13
CA TYR A 84 -6.70 4.50 -16.87
C TYR A 84 -6.05 4.73 -18.24
N LEU A 85 -6.88 5.02 -19.25
CA LEU A 85 -6.42 5.34 -20.61
C LEU A 85 -5.71 6.70 -20.67
N GLU A 86 -6.09 7.62 -19.78
CA GLU A 86 -5.42 8.90 -19.59
C GLU A 86 -4.65 8.88 -18.27
N THR A 87 -3.38 9.28 -18.31
CA THR A 87 -2.53 9.36 -17.12
C THR A 87 -2.86 10.59 -16.29
N GLN A 88 -2.31 10.67 -15.08
CA GLN A 88 -2.47 11.85 -14.23
C GLN A 88 -1.82 13.07 -14.88
N MET A 89 -2.64 13.99 -15.36
CA MET A 89 -2.24 15.27 -15.92
C MET A 89 -2.87 16.41 -15.10
N PRO A 90 -2.12 17.46 -14.74
CA PRO A 90 -2.73 18.67 -14.19
C PRO A 90 -3.60 19.32 -15.27
N ARG A 91 -4.71 19.92 -14.85
CA ARG A 91 -5.59 20.68 -15.72
C ARG A 91 -5.01 22.05 -16.04
#